data_AF-A0A6M8W011-F1
#
_entry.id   AF-A0A6M8W011-F1
#
_cell.length_a   1.000
_cell.length_b   1.000
_cell.length_c   1.000
_cell.angle_alpha   90.00
_cell.angle_beta   90.00
_cell.angle_gamma   90.00
#
_symmetry.space_group_name_H-M   'P 1'
#
loop_
_entity.id
_entity.type
_entity.pdbx_description
1 polymer ?
#
loop_
_entity_poly.entity_id
_entity_poly.type
_entity_poly.pdbx_seq_one_letter_code
_entity_poly.pdbx_strand_id
1 'polypeptide(L)' 'MLAREDDFVENLTRQVLTYALGRGLEPFDRPTVTRLVDQLRAEGETFGALIEAIVASEAFRSCRGRATDQ' A
#
# COMPACT_ATOMS: atom_id res chain seq x y z
N MET A 1 1.13 20.86 -11.12
CA MET A 1 2.25 20.01 -10.67
C MET A 1 1.73 18.94 -9.72
N LEU A 2 0.85 19.31 -8.79
CA LEU A 2 0.12 18.43 -7.84
C LEU A 2 -0.49 17.15 -8.42
N ALA A 3 -1.17 17.19 -9.57
CA ALA A 3 -1.77 15.98 -10.14
C ALA A 3 -0.76 14.85 -10.40
N ARG A 4 0.49 15.20 -10.75
CA ARG A 4 1.56 14.20 -10.96
C ARG A 4 2.14 13.65 -9.67
N GLU A 5 2.07 14.41 -8.59
CA GLU A 5 2.52 13.99 -7.26
C GLU A 5 1.52 12.99 -6.67
N ASP A 6 0.22 13.27 -6.78
CA ASP A 6 -0.84 12.33 -6.40
C ASP A 6 -0.76 11.01 -7.18
N ASP A 7 -0.61 11.09 -8.50
CA ASP A 7 -0.44 9.91 -9.36
C ASP A 7 0.81 9.10 -8.96
N PHE A 8 1.89 9.79 -8.56
CA PHE A 8 3.12 9.15 -8.13
C PHE A 8 2.94 8.42 -6.79
N VAL A 9 2.34 9.07 -5.79
CA VAL A 9 2.08 8.47 -4.48
C VAL A 9 1.13 7.27 -4.61
N GLU A 10 0.09 7.39 -5.42
CA GLU A 10 -0.85 6.30 -5.68
C GLU A 10 -0.16 5.11 -6.37
N ASN A 11 0.68 5.38 -7.38
CA ASN A 11 1.41 4.33 -8.10
C ASN A 11 2.44 3.64 -7.19
N LEU A 12 3.22 4.42 -6.44
CA LEU A 12 4.19 3.90 -5.50
C LEU A 12 3.52 3.02 -4.43
N THR A 13 2.39 3.48 -3.87
CA THR A 13 1.59 2.72 -2.90
C THR A 13 1.16 1.38 -3.48
N ARG A 14 0.67 1.35 -4.73
CA ARG A 14 0.29 0.11 -5.41
C ARG A 14 1.45 -0.85 -5.57
N GLN A 15 2.60 -0.34 -6.00
CA GLN A 15 3.77 -1.17 -6.27
C GLN A 15 4.31 -1.78 -4.98
N VAL A 16 4.45 -0.98 -3.90
CA VAL A 16 4.92 -1.46 -2.60
C VAL A 16 3.93 -2.47 -2.01
N LEU A 17 2.62 -2.21 -2.10
CA LEU A 17 1.61 -3.15 -1.63
C LEU A 17 1.66 -4.48 -2.40
N THR A 18 1.87 -4.44 -3.71
CA THR A 18 2.07 -5.65 -4.54
C THR A 18 3.24 -6.50 -4.01
N TYR A 19 4.38 -5.86 -3.74
CA TYR A 19 5.53 -6.55 -3.17
C TYR A 19 5.27 -7.07 -1.75
N ALA A 20 4.58 -6.30 -0.92
CA ALA A 20 4.27 -6.68 0.47
C ALA A 20 3.31 -7.88 0.54
N LEU A 21 2.35 -7.97 -0.38
CA LEU A 21 1.38 -9.08 -0.44
C LEU A 21 1.93 -10.30 -1.22
N GLY A 22 2.98 -10.13 -2.02
CA GLY A 22 3.54 -11.19 -2.87
C GLY A 22 2.63 -11.62 -4.03
N ARG A 23 1.59 -10.84 -4.33
CA ARG A 23 0.65 -11.04 -5.44
C ARG A 23 0.32 -9.70 -6.10
N GLY A 24 -0.18 -9.75 -7.34
CA GLY A 24 -0.77 -8.58 -7.99
C GLY A 24 -2.00 -8.07 -7.21
N LEU A 25 -2.27 -6.77 -7.30
CA LEU A 25 -3.47 -6.19 -6.70
C LEU A 25 -4.72 -6.59 -7.48
N GLU A 26 -5.77 -6.93 -6.74
CA GLU A 26 -7.08 -7.28 -7.27
C GLU A 26 -8.06 -6.11 -7.09
N PRO A 27 -9.24 -6.13 -7.74
CA PRO A 27 -10.21 -5.03 -7.63
C PRO A 27 -10.61 -4.69 -6.19
N PHE A 28 -10.59 -5.68 -5.28
CA PHE A 28 -10.90 -5.49 -3.87
C PHE A 28 -9.78 -4.82 -3.06
N ASP A 29 -8.56 -4.72 -3.59
CA ASP A 29 -7.45 -4.01 -2.94
C ASP A 29 -7.49 -2.49 -3.21
N ARG A 30 -8.30 -2.04 -4.17
CA ARG A 30 -8.45 -0.61 -4.50
C ARG A 30 -8.83 0.26 -3.29
N PRO A 31 -9.81 -0.12 -2.44
CA PRO A 31 -10.13 0.66 -1.25
C PRO A 31 -8.98 0.73 -0.24
N THR A 32 -8.15 -0.31 -0.17
CA THR A 32 -6.95 -0.32 0.68
C THR A 32 -5.94 0.70 0.19
N VAL A 33 -5.66 0.73 -1.12
CA VAL A 33 -4.75 1.71 -1.73
C VAL A 33 -5.25 3.14 -1.47
N THR A 34 -6.54 3.42 -1.71
CA THR A 34 -7.10 4.75 -1.46
C THR A 34 -6.93 5.17 0.00
N ARG A 35 -7.23 4.29 0.96
CA ARG A 35 -7.05 4.58 2.40
C ARG A 35 -5.60 4.87 2.76
N LEU A 36 -4.65 4.12 2.20
CA LEU A 36 -3.22 4.33 2.45
C LEU A 36 -2.73 5.69 1.93
N VAL A 37 -3.18 6.08 0.73
CA VAL A 37 -2.86 7.39 0.15
C VAL A 37 -3.46 8.53 1.00
N ASP A 38 -4.70 8.37 1.44
CA ASP A 38 -5.35 9.37 2.31
C ASP A 38 -4.64 9.50 3.67
N GLN A 39 -4.19 8.37 4.24
CA GLN A 39 -3.40 8.37 5.48
C GLN A 39 -2.04 9.06 5.28
N LEU A 40 -1.35 8.78 4.18
CA LEU A 40 -0.08 9.43 3.84
C LEU A 40 -0.19 10.94 3.73
N ARG A 41 -1.26 11.44 3.11
CA ARG A 41 -1.54 12.87 3.03
C ARG A 41 -1.70 13.52 4.40
N ALA A 42 -2.27 12.80 5.37
CA ALA A 42 -2.42 13.29 6.74
C ALA A 42 -1.09 13.27 7.53
N GLU A 43 -0.18 12.34 7.21
CA GLU A 43 1.06 12.09 7.96
C GLU A 43 2.33 12.70 7.31
N GLY A 44 2.17 13.47 6.21
CA GLY A 44 3.26 14.21 5.58
C GLY A 44 3.97 13.50 4.42
N GLU A 45 3.32 12.51 3.81
CA GLU A 45 3.70 11.87 2.53
C GLU A 45 5.13 11.32 2.49
N THR A 46 5.62 10.81 3.63
CA THR A 46 6.96 10.23 3.72
C THR A 46 6.98 8.76 3.35
N PHE A 47 8.12 8.28 2.84
CA PHE A 47 8.28 6.85 2.54
C PHE A 47 8.19 5.96 3.79
N GLY A 48 8.68 6.44 4.94
CA GLY A 48 8.55 5.70 6.21
C GLY A 48 7.08 5.49 6.61
N ALA A 49 6.28 6.55 6.55
CA ALA A 49 4.84 6.49 6.83
C ALA A 49 4.11 5.52 5.87
N LEU A 50 4.51 5.44 4.60
CA LEU A 50 3.94 4.50 3.64
C LEU A 50 4.15 3.04 4.10
N ILE A 51 5.37 2.70 4.51
CA ILE A 51 5.69 1.35 4.96
C ILE A 51 4.94 1.01 6.24
N GLU A 52 4.92 1.93 7.20
CA GLU A 52 4.18 1.75 8.47
C GLU A 52 2.67 1.53 8.20
N ALA A 53 2.06 2.36 7.35
CA ALA A 53 0.66 2.24 6.97
C ALA A 53 0.36 0.91 6.25
N ILE A 54 1.24 0.46 5.35
CA ILE A 54 1.10 -0.83 4.66
C ILE A 54 1.16 -1.99 5.67
N VAL A 55 2.15 -2.01 6.56
CA VAL A 55 2.31 -3.08 7.56
C VAL A 55 1.14 -3.09 8.55
N ALA A 56 0.58 -1.93 8.88
CA ALA A 56 -0.61 -1.79 9.72
C ALA A 56 -1.93 -2.14 9.01
N SER A 57 -1.94 -2.25 7.67
CA SER A 57 -3.14 -2.49 6.89
C SER A 57 -3.73 -3.89 7.08
N GLU A 58 -5.05 -4.00 6.94
CA GLU A 58 -5.73 -5.30 6.98
C GLU A 58 -5.30 -6.20 5.81
N ALA A 59 -5.05 -5.63 4.63
CA ALA A 59 -4.57 -6.39 3.48
C ALA A 59 -3.26 -7.13 3.79
N PHE A 60 -2.31 -6.46 4.43
CA PHE A 60 -1.05 -7.08 4.84
C PHE A 60 -1.25 -8.13 5.94
N ARG A 61 -2.03 -7.82 6.99
CA ARG A 61 -2.25 -8.74 8.11
C ARG A 61 -3.11 -9.95 7.77
N SER A 62 -4.05 -9.80 6.85
CA SER A 62 -4.91 -10.89 6.34
C SER A 62 -4.21 -11.71 5.26
N CYS A 63 -3.16 -11.18 4.63
CA CYS A 63 -2.24 -11.98 3.85
C CYS A 63 -1.55 -12.96 4.80
N ARG A 64 -2.13 -14.16 4.93
CA ARG A 64 -1.36 -15.32 5.37
C ARG A 64 -0.36 -15.55 4.26
N GLY A 65 0.82 -14.94 4.39
CA GLY A 65 1.96 -15.24 3.53
C GLY A 65 1.99 -16.76 3.41
N ARG A 66 2.06 -17.28 2.18
CA ARG A 66 2.22 -18.71 1.92
C ARG A 66 3.22 -19.19 2.96
N ALA A 67 2.75 -19.93 3.97
CA ALA A 67 3.63 -20.50 4.97
C ALA A 67 4.69 -21.19 4.15
N THR A 68 5.94 -20.80 4.36
CA THR A 68 7.06 -21.38 3.64
C THR A 68 7.04 -22.86 3.98
N ASP A 69 6.33 -23.64 3.17
CA ASP A 69 6.48 -25.07 3.08
C ASP A 69 7.89 -25.21 2.54
N GLN A 70 8.80 -25.42 3.48
CA GLN A 70 10.22 -25.64 3.27
C GLN A 70 10.40 -27.11 2.93
#